data_AF-L7V3P5-F1
#
_entry.id   AF-L7V3P5-F1
#
_cell.length_a   1.000
_cell.length_b   1.000
_cell.length_c   1.000
_cell.angle_alpha   90.00
_cell.angle_beta   90.00
_cell.angle_gamma   90.00
#
_symmetry.space_group_name_H-M   'P 1'
#
loop_
_entity.id
_entity.type
_entity.pdbx_description
1 polymer ?
#
loop_
_entity_poly.entity_id
_entity_poly.type
_entity_poly.pdbx_seq_one_letter_code
_entity_poly.pdbx_strand_id
1 'polypeptide(L)'
;MAAFSGGGFFRPGYNGCGVVAMFFGLRQALRFKLRQPGTALGYLARTSSPVAYCLFTRTMPRVYPCRTCATPAEVDNLVRSIGEGRHYVRTNADSWVVRSDAIPRDASRMSKLDDHPDVRFYSRINPRFCEGDALLVWIQLNAANIFGGLYRQVRLRVFRWSQ
;
A
#
# COMPACT_ATOMS: atom_id res chain seq x y z
N MET A 1 7.15 -18.26 -4.64
CA MET A 1 6.35 -17.01 -4.73
C MET A 1 7.28 -15.85 -5.08
N ALA A 2 6.90 -14.98 -6.00
CA ALA A 2 7.67 -13.78 -6.34
C ALA A 2 7.13 -12.57 -5.55
N ALA A 3 8.02 -11.83 -4.89
CA ALA A 3 7.67 -10.62 -4.14
C ALA A 3 8.44 -9.42 -4.70
N PHE A 4 7.69 -8.42 -5.19
CA PHE A 4 8.26 -7.11 -5.51
C PHE A 4 8.15 -6.20 -4.29
N SER A 5 9.22 -5.50 -3.96
CA SER A 5 9.19 -4.40 -2.99
C SER A 5 9.53 -3.10 -3.68
N GLY A 6 8.80 -2.04 -3.39
CA GLY A 6 9.09 -0.71 -3.91
C GLY A 6 8.76 0.37 -2.89
N GLY A 7 9.50 1.48 -2.97
CA GLY A 7 9.19 2.72 -2.29
C GLY A 7 8.92 3.80 -3.32
N GLY A 8 7.89 4.61 -3.10
CA GLY A 8 7.59 5.78 -3.94
C GLY A 8 7.51 7.02 -3.07
N PHE A 9 8.29 8.03 -3.42
CA PHE A 9 8.26 9.34 -2.76
C PHE A 9 7.80 10.39 -3.77
N PHE A 10 6.77 11.15 -3.41
CA PHE A 10 6.21 12.18 -4.27
C PHE A 10 6.57 13.54 -3.72
N ARG A 11 7.23 14.37 -4.53
CA ARG A 11 7.50 15.76 -4.17
C ARG A 11 6.17 16.54 -4.09
N PRO A 12 5.98 17.40 -3.08
CA PRO A 12 4.86 18.34 -3.05
C PRO A 12 4.81 19.16 -4.35
N GLY A 13 3.65 19.23 -5.00
CA GLY A 13 3.47 19.85 -6.32
C GLY A 13 3.21 18.87 -7.46
N TYR A 14 3.62 17.60 -7.32
CA TYR A 14 3.33 16.53 -8.27
C TYR A 14 2.06 15.75 -7.90
N ASN A 15 0.93 16.47 -7.85
CA ASN A 15 -0.36 15.89 -7.51
C ASN A 15 -0.78 14.85 -8.57
N GLY A 16 -1.14 13.64 -8.13
CA GLY A 16 -1.61 12.55 -9.02
C GLY A 16 -0.52 11.60 -9.54
N CYS A 17 0.78 11.90 -9.35
CA CYS A 17 1.87 11.00 -9.76
C CYS A 17 1.81 9.62 -9.09
N GLY A 18 1.24 9.51 -7.88
CA GLY A 18 1.02 8.22 -7.21
C GLY A 18 0.14 7.27 -7.99
N VAL A 19 -0.91 7.79 -8.64
CA VAL A 19 -1.80 6.98 -9.48
C VAL A 19 -1.08 6.53 -10.75
N VAL A 20 -0.28 7.40 -11.36
CA VAL A 20 0.50 7.07 -12.58
C VAL A 20 1.54 5.99 -12.29
N ALA A 21 2.30 6.12 -11.19
CA ALA A 21 3.27 5.12 -10.76
C ALA A 21 2.59 3.77 -10.47
N MET A 22 1.40 3.79 -9.88
CA MET A 22 0.60 2.60 -9.63
C MET A 22 0.16 1.92 -10.95
N PHE A 23 -0.31 2.68 -11.94
CA PHE A 23 -0.66 2.14 -13.27
C PHE A 23 0.53 1.47 -13.95
N PHE A 24 1.69 2.10 -13.88
CA PHE A 24 2.91 1.49 -14.39
C PHE A 24 3.19 0.16 -13.70
N GLY A 25 3.11 0.12 -12.35
CA GLY A 25 3.28 -1.10 -11.57
C GLY A 25 2.28 -2.20 -11.93
N LEU A 26 0.98 -1.87 -12.02
CA LEU A 26 -0.07 -2.81 -12.44
C LEU A 26 0.18 -3.36 -13.84
N ARG A 27 0.63 -2.53 -14.78
CA ARG A 27 0.96 -2.97 -16.14
C ARG A 27 2.12 -3.95 -16.16
N GLN A 28 3.16 -3.73 -15.34
CA GLN A 28 4.26 -4.68 -15.22
C GLN A 28 3.83 -5.98 -14.54
N ALA A 29 2.98 -5.90 -13.50
CA ALA A 29 2.42 -7.07 -12.85
C ALA A 29 1.59 -7.92 -13.82
N LEU A 30 0.76 -7.28 -14.65
CA LEU A 30 -0.01 -7.96 -15.70
C LEU A 30 0.92 -8.64 -16.71
N ARG A 31 1.95 -7.94 -17.20
CA ARG A 31 2.94 -8.51 -18.13
C ARG A 31 3.66 -9.71 -17.54
N PHE A 32 4.04 -9.66 -16.26
CA PHE A 32 4.63 -10.78 -15.56
C PHE A 32 3.65 -11.96 -15.51
N LYS A 33 2.39 -11.71 -15.12
CA LYS A 33 1.35 -12.75 -15.04
C LYS A 33 1.04 -13.40 -16.39
N LEU A 34 1.10 -12.65 -17.48
CA LEU A 34 0.94 -13.20 -18.83
C LEU A 34 2.09 -14.14 -19.22
N ARG A 35 3.31 -13.90 -18.72
CA ARG A 35 4.48 -14.77 -18.96
C ARG A 35 4.55 -15.94 -17.99
N GLN A 36 4.08 -15.76 -16.76
CA GLN A 36 4.13 -16.74 -15.68
C GLN A 36 2.81 -16.79 -14.90
N PRO A 37 1.75 -17.40 -15.46
CA PRO A 37 0.41 -17.35 -14.86
C PRO A 37 0.33 -18.04 -13.50
N GLY A 38 1.00 -19.19 -13.36
CA GLY A 38 1.03 -20.00 -12.14
C GLY A 38 1.85 -19.41 -10.99
N THR A 39 2.74 -18.45 -11.27
CA THR A 39 3.63 -17.89 -10.23
C THR A 39 2.86 -16.90 -9.36
N ALA A 40 2.65 -17.22 -8.08
CA ALA A 40 2.08 -16.29 -7.12
C ALA A 40 2.93 -15.00 -7.04
N LEU A 41 2.27 -13.86 -7.18
CA LEU A 41 2.89 -12.54 -7.22
C LEU A 41 2.30 -11.65 -6.14
N GLY A 42 3.13 -10.91 -5.43
CA GLY A 42 2.64 -9.84 -4.58
C GLY A 42 3.63 -8.69 -4.42
N TYR A 43 3.10 -7.62 -3.83
CA TYR A 43 3.78 -6.37 -3.65
C TYR A 43 3.79 -5.98 -2.18
N LEU A 44 4.99 -5.72 -1.66
CA LEU A 44 5.20 -5.19 -0.32
C LEU A 44 5.60 -3.71 -0.42
N ALA A 45 4.82 -2.83 0.19
CA ALA A 45 5.12 -1.42 0.35
C ALA A 45 5.43 -1.07 1.80
N ARG A 46 6.32 -0.11 2.01
CA ARG A 46 6.43 0.64 3.28
C ARG A 46 5.66 1.93 3.14
N THR A 47 4.63 2.11 3.96
CA THR A 47 3.79 3.31 3.96
C THR A 47 4.08 4.16 5.18
N SER A 48 4.76 5.27 4.98
CA SER A 48 5.10 6.23 6.04
C SER A 48 4.03 7.29 6.28
N SER A 49 2.90 7.24 5.57
CA SER A 49 1.80 8.17 5.78
C SER A 49 0.42 7.52 5.57
N PRO A 50 -0.62 8.02 6.27
CA PRO A 50 -2.00 7.55 6.07
C PRO A 50 -2.50 7.75 4.64
N VAL A 51 -2.05 8.80 3.96
CA VAL A 51 -2.43 9.10 2.57
C VAL A 51 -1.91 8.03 1.62
N ALA A 52 -0.67 7.56 1.81
CA ALA A 52 -0.10 6.48 1.00
C ALA A 52 -0.85 5.15 1.20
N TYR A 53 -1.22 4.84 2.44
CA TYR A 53 -2.06 3.68 2.74
C TYR A 53 -3.45 3.78 2.09
N CYS A 54 -4.09 4.94 2.22
CA CYS A 54 -5.40 5.22 1.63
C CYS A 54 -5.39 5.13 0.09
N LEU A 55 -4.28 5.51 -0.56
CA LEU A 55 -4.11 5.29 -1.99
C LEU A 55 -4.24 3.81 -2.34
N PHE A 56 -3.59 2.91 -1.58
CA PHE A 56 -3.69 1.47 -1.84
C PHE A 56 -5.08 0.92 -1.56
N THR A 57 -5.73 1.27 -0.44
CA THR A 57 -7.07 0.73 -0.10
C THR A 57 -8.15 1.20 -1.07
N ARG A 58 -8.04 2.42 -1.59
CA ARG A 58 -8.96 2.94 -2.62
C ARG A 58 -8.76 2.26 -3.96
N THR A 59 -7.51 1.98 -4.31
CA THR A 59 -7.16 1.53 -5.65
C THR A 59 -7.23 0.01 -5.78
N MET A 60 -6.82 -0.76 -4.79
CA MET A 60 -6.81 -2.22 -4.83
C MET A 60 -7.97 -2.81 -4.03
N PRO A 61 -8.68 -3.82 -4.55
CA PRO A 61 -9.78 -4.43 -3.81
C PRO A 61 -9.35 -5.21 -2.57
N ARG A 62 -8.12 -5.74 -2.52
CA ARG A 62 -7.58 -6.45 -1.36
C ARG A 62 -6.17 -5.97 -1.01
N VAL A 63 -6.03 -5.45 0.21
CA VAL A 63 -4.82 -4.89 0.80
C VAL A 63 -4.73 -5.35 2.25
N TYR A 64 -3.55 -5.70 2.73
CA TYR A 64 -3.29 -6.06 4.12
C TYR A 64 -2.25 -5.11 4.74
N PRO A 65 -2.40 -4.74 6.04
CA PRO A 65 -3.55 -5.05 6.88
C PRO A 65 -4.81 -4.35 6.38
N CYS A 66 -5.98 -4.91 6.66
CA CYS A 66 -7.27 -4.38 6.22
C CYS A 66 -8.12 -4.00 7.43
N ARG A 67 -8.91 -2.94 7.29
CA ARG A 67 -9.84 -2.50 8.33
C ARG A 67 -11.00 -3.46 8.56
N THR A 68 -11.46 -4.15 7.51
CA THR A 68 -12.70 -4.92 7.51
C THR A 68 -12.49 -6.43 7.39
N CYS A 69 -11.25 -6.90 7.25
CA CYS A 69 -10.95 -8.32 7.23
C CYS A 69 -9.65 -8.63 7.95
N ALA A 70 -9.61 -9.79 8.60
CA ALA A 70 -8.40 -10.29 9.22
C ALA A 70 -7.36 -10.64 8.15
N THR A 71 -6.09 -10.43 8.50
CA THR A 71 -4.98 -10.87 7.66
C THR A 71 -4.82 -12.40 7.79
N PRO A 72 -4.79 -13.16 6.67
CA PRO A 72 -4.51 -14.58 6.72
C PRO A 72 -3.11 -14.87 7.29
N ALA A 73 -2.98 -15.94 8.09
CA ALA A 73 -1.71 -16.32 8.72
C ALA A 73 -0.56 -16.55 7.70
N GLU A 74 -0.88 -17.08 6.52
CA GLU A 74 0.10 -17.24 5.44
C GLU A 74 0.69 -15.91 4.97
N VAL A 75 -0.17 -14.89 4.83
CA VAL A 75 0.26 -13.54 4.43
C VAL A 75 1.10 -12.90 5.54
N ASP A 76 0.69 -13.08 6.78
CA ASP A 76 1.41 -12.60 7.96
C ASP A 76 2.82 -13.19 8.06
N ASN A 77 2.93 -14.52 7.95
CA ASN A 77 4.21 -15.22 7.92
C ASN A 77 5.10 -14.75 6.76
N LEU A 78 4.53 -14.57 5.57
CA LEU A 78 5.28 -14.09 4.41
C LEU A 78 5.83 -12.68 4.63
N VAL A 79 5.00 -11.74 5.09
CA VAL A 79 5.43 -10.36 5.35
C VAL A 79 6.51 -10.34 6.42
N ARG A 80 6.37 -11.17 7.46
CA ARG A 80 7.38 -11.37 8.50
C ARG A 80 8.72 -11.82 7.91
N SER A 81 8.74 -12.91 7.13
CA SER A 81 9.97 -13.42 6.51
C SER A 81 10.59 -12.42 5.54
N ILE A 82 9.77 -11.69 4.78
CA ILE A 82 10.27 -10.64 3.87
C ILE A 82 10.91 -9.48 4.67
N GLY A 83 10.30 -9.09 5.80
CA GLY A 83 10.82 -8.04 6.66
C GLY A 83 12.15 -8.43 7.29
N GLU A 84 12.28 -9.67 7.77
CA GLU A 84 13.53 -10.23 8.31
C GLU A 84 14.64 -10.25 7.27
N GLY A 85 14.37 -10.75 6.07
CA GLY A 85 15.33 -10.76 4.96
C GLY A 85 15.73 -9.36 4.46
N ARG A 86 14.98 -8.31 4.84
CA ARG A 86 15.31 -6.90 4.54
C ARG A 86 15.84 -6.14 5.76
N HIS A 87 16.09 -6.83 6.88
CA HIS A 87 16.54 -6.24 8.13
C HIS A 87 15.63 -5.09 8.62
N TYR A 88 14.32 -5.19 8.39
CA TYR A 88 13.39 -4.20 8.91
C TYR A 88 13.26 -4.34 10.42
N VAL A 89 13.57 -3.25 11.13
CA VAL A 89 13.44 -3.16 12.58
C VAL A 89 11.97 -2.94 12.92
N ARG A 90 11.31 -3.94 13.50
CA ARG A 90 9.92 -3.81 13.95
C ARG A 90 9.84 -2.96 15.22
N THR A 91 8.76 -2.20 15.34
CA THR A 91 8.49 -1.40 16.55
C THR A 91 7.87 -2.25 17.65
N ASN A 92 7.23 -3.36 17.28
CA ASN A 92 6.72 -4.41 18.17
C ASN A 92 6.77 -5.76 17.41
N ALA A 93 7.01 -6.86 18.12
CA ALA A 93 7.17 -8.21 17.54
C ALA A 93 5.99 -8.64 16.66
N ASP A 94 4.77 -8.31 17.09
CA ASP A 94 3.51 -8.65 16.43
C ASP A 94 2.99 -7.56 15.48
N SER A 95 3.74 -6.45 15.32
CA SER A 95 3.29 -5.36 14.46
C SER A 95 3.85 -5.49 13.04
N TRP A 96 3.04 -5.06 12.09
CA TRP A 96 3.47 -4.78 10.72
C TRP A 96 4.16 -3.41 10.62
N VAL A 97 4.48 -2.78 11.75
CA VAL A 97 5.05 -1.45 11.81
C VAL A 97 6.56 -1.58 11.99
N VAL A 98 7.30 -0.88 11.13
CA VAL A 98 8.76 -0.94 11.07
C VAL A 98 9.34 0.47 11.12
N ARG A 99 10.57 0.59 11.63
CA ARG A 99 11.31 1.84 11.58
C ARG A 99 11.62 2.24 10.14
N SER A 100 11.58 3.54 9.89
CA SER A 100 11.67 4.16 8.58
C SER A 100 12.20 5.59 8.71
N ASP A 101 13.31 5.88 8.04
CA ASP A 101 13.85 7.24 7.96
C ASP A 101 12.99 8.20 7.12
N ALA A 102 12.01 7.67 6.40
CA ALA A 102 11.02 8.48 5.68
C ALA A 102 9.96 9.03 6.63
N ILE A 103 10.21 10.23 7.16
CA ILE A 103 9.30 10.97 8.04
C ILE A 103 8.46 11.96 7.20
N PRO A 104 7.12 11.97 7.33
CA PRO A 104 6.29 12.98 6.67
C PRO A 104 6.65 14.40 7.13
N ARG A 105 6.99 15.28 6.19
CA ARG A 105 7.39 16.68 6.50
C ARG A 105 6.25 17.56 7.03
N ASP A 106 5.00 17.25 6.66
CA ASP A 106 3.85 18.08 7.01
C ASP A 106 2.65 17.20 7.35
N ALA A 107 2.58 16.83 8.63
CA ALA A 107 1.48 16.05 9.17
C ALA A 107 0.17 16.86 9.19
N SER A 108 0.25 18.19 9.33
CA SER A 108 -0.91 19.06 9.42
C SER A 108 -1.78 19.05 8.16
N ARG A 109 -1.18 18.82 6.98
CA ARG A 109 -1.92 18.66 5.72
C ARG A 109 -2.83 17.43 5.69
N MET A 110 -2.55 16.44 6.54
CA MET A 110 -3.31 15.19 6.58
C MET A 110 -4.55 15.29 7.48
N SER A 111 -4.65 16.32 8.32
CA SER A 111 -5.80 16.52 9.22
C SER A 111 -7.14 16.63 8.49
N LYS A 112 -7.12 17.14 7.26
CA LYS A 112 -8.30 17.20 6.36
C LYS A 112 -8.88 15.82 6.01
N LEU A 113 -8.14 14.74 6.26
CA LEU A 113 -8.53 13.36 5.99
C LEU A 113 -8.74 12.55 7.27
N ASP A 114 -8.67 13.17 8.45
CA ASP A 114 -8.79 12.47 9.74
C ASP A 114 -10.12 11.72 9.87
N ASP A 115 -11.18 12.21 9.23
CA ASP A 115 -12.48 11.55 9.24
C ASP A 115 -12.58 10.33 8.31
N HIS A 116 -11.58 10.11 7.46
CA HIS A 116 -11.58 8.98 6.55
C HIS A 116 -11.33 7.68 7.32
N PRO A 117 -12.18 6.63 7.18
CA PRO A 117 -12.09 5.43 8.00
C PRO A 117 -10.76 4.68 7.85
N ASP A 118 -10.17 4.69 6.64
CA ASP A 118 -8.85 4.07 6.40
C ASP A 118 -7.70 4.89 7.00
N VAL A 119 -7.85 6.22 7.11
CA VAL A 119 -6.86 7.07 7.77
C VAL A 119 -6.90 6.82 9.27
N ARG A 120 -8.08 6.77 9.88
CA ARG A 120 -8.23 6.38 11.30
C ARG A 120 -7.66 5.00 11.59
N PHE A 121 -7.92 4.03 10.71
CA PHE A 121 -7.37 2.69 10.85
C PHE A 121 -5.83 2.70 10.82
N TYR A 122 -5.24 3.41 9.86
CA TYR A 122 -3.79 3.56 9.76
C TYR A 122 -3.22 4.22 11.02
N SER A 123 -3.76 5.38 11.43
CA SER A 123 -3.26 6.14 12.57
C SER A 123 -3.36 5.36 13.88
N ARG A 124 -4.37 4.49 14.02
CA ARG A 124 -4.50 3.61 15.18
C ARG A 124 -3.42 2.52 15.22
N ILE A 125 -3.03 1.95 14.08
CA ILE A 125 -2.03 0.87 14.01
C ILE A 125 -0.61 1.44 14.03
N ASN A 126 -0.40 2.60 13.43
CA ASN A 126 0.87 3.28 13.35
C ASN A 126 0.75 4.72 13.91
N PRO A 127 0.56 4.90 15.23
CA PRO A 127 0.40 6.23 15.83
C PRO A 127 1.66 7.09 15.74
N ARG A 128 2.83 6.45 15.67
CA ARG A 128 4.15 7.10 15.65
C ARG A 128 4.68 7.34 14.23
N PHE A 129 3.80 7.38 13.23
CA PHE A 129 4.23 7.56 11.84
C PHE A 129 4.97 8.89 11.60
N CYS A 130 4.67 9.92 12.41
CA CYS A 130 5.39 11.20 12.43
C CYS A 130 6.78 11.13 13.06
N GLU A 131 7.12 10.03 13.73
CA GLU A 131 8.40 9.80 14.43
C GLU A 131 9.31 8.83 13.65
N GLY A 132 8.96 8.51 12.40
CA GLY A 132 9.74 7.59 11.57
C GLY A 132 9.30 6.14 11.67
N ASP A 133 8.03 5.87 11.95
CA ASP A 133 7.46 4.54 11.82
C ASP A 133 6.67 4.41 10.51
N ALA A 134 6.80 3.28 9.83
CA ALA A 134 6.07 2.98 8.60
C ALA A 134 5.30 1.67 8.75
N LEU A 135 4.08 1.65 8.22
CA LEU A 135 3.28 0.44 8.14
C LEU A 135 3.65 -0.34 6.88
N LEU A 136 3.99 -1.61 7.03
CA LEU A 136 4.09 -2.54 5.92
C LEU A 136 2.70 -2.81 5.34
N VAL A 137 2.62 -2.83 4.01
CA VAL A 137 1.38 -3.05 3.28
C VAL A 137 1.61 -4.12 2.23
N TRP A 138 0.79 -5.16 2.27
CA TRP A 138 0.85 -6.28 1.34
C TRP A 138 -0.34 -6.29 0.38
N ILE A 139 -0.03 -6.47 -0.90
CA ILE A 139 -1.01 -6.52 -1.98
C ILE A 139 -0.76 -7.79 -2.80
N GLN A 140 -1.73 -8.70 -2.82
CA GLN A 140 -1.66 -9.88 -3.69
C GLN A 140 -1.94 -9.46 -5.13
N LEU A 141 -0.99 -9.62 -6.05
CA LEU A 141 -1.13 -9.24 -7.45
C LEU A 141 -1.63 -10.43 -8.29
N ASN A 142 -2.79 -10.95 -7.92
CA ASN A 142 -3.53 -11.90 -8.74
C ASN A 142 -4.37 -11.18 -9.80
N ALA A 143 -4.87 -11.92 -10.79
CA ALA A 143 -5.65 -11.35 -11.89
C ALA A 143 -6.85 -10.53 -11.39
N ALA A 144 -7.60 -11.05 -10.41
CA ALA A 144 -8.75 -10.36 -9.84
C ALA A 144 -8.39 -9.01 -9.19
N ASN A 145 -7.28 -8.93 -8.44
CA ASN A 145 -6.83 -7.69 -7.81
C ASN A 145 -6.30 -6.69 -8.85
N ILE A 146 -5.60 -7.19 -9.88
CA ILE A 146 -5.10 -6.37 -11.01
C ILE A 146 -6.27 -5.77 -11.79
N PHE A 147 -7.21 -6.60 -12.27
CA PHE A 147 -8.36 -6.15 -13.05
C PHE A 147 -9.30 -5.27 -12.21
N GLY A 148 -9.55 -5.63 -10.95
CA GLY A 148 -10.35 -4.82 -10.04
C GLY A 148 -9.73 -3.45 -9.78
N GLY A 149 -8.40 -3.38 -9.67
CA GLY A 149 -7.68 -2.11 -9.53
C GLY A 149 -7.77 -1.23 -10.78
N LEU A 150 -7.58 -1.82 -11.96
CA LEU A 150 -7.78 -1.15 -13.25
C LEU A 150 -9.22 -0.61 -13.38
N TYR A 151 -10.23 -1.43 -13.09
CA TYR A 151 -11.64 -1.06 -13.18
C TYR A 151 -12.02 0.09 -12.23
N ARG A 152 -11.63 0.02 -10.96
CA ARG A 152 -11.90 1.09 -9.98
C ARG A 152 -11.32 2.43 -10.43
N GLN A 153 -10.13 2.42 -11.02
CA GLN A 153 -9.50 3.65 -11.48
C GLN A 153 -10.17 4.23 -12.74
N VAL A 154 -10.62 3.38 -13.69
CA VAL A 154 -11.43 3.85 -14.83
C VAL A 154 -12.71 4.50 -14.33
N ARG A 155 -13.44 3.85 -13.41
CA ARG A 155 -14.66 4.40 -12.82
C ARG A 155 -14.42 5.75 -12.13
N LEU A 156 -13.37 5.88 -11.34
CA LEU A 156 -13.02 7.13 -10.64
C LEU A 156 -12.59 8.26 -11.60
N ARG A 157 -12.04 7.93 -12.77
CA ARG A 157 -11.71 8.92 -13.81
C ARG A 157 -12.93 9.35 -14.61
N VAL A 158 -13.79 8.40 -15.01
CA VAL A 158 -15.04 8.72 -15.73
C VAL A 158 -15.95 9.62 -14.89
N PHE A 159 -16.03 9.38 -13.58
CA PHE A 159 -16.83 10.19 -12.66
C PHE A 159 -16.30 11.62 -12.45
N ARG A 160 -15.02 11.89 -12.78
CA ARG A 160 -14.40 13.23 -12.72
C ARG A 160 -14.58 14.05 -14.00
N TRP A 161 -15.07 13.46 -15.08
CA TRP A 161 -15.36 14.14 -16.36
C TRP A 161 -16.85 14.48 -16.53
N SER A 162 -17.70 13.96 -15.65
CA SER A 162 -19.16 14.20 -15.63
C SER A 162 -19.59 15.24 -14.58
N GLN A 163 -18.65 16.02 -14.04
CA GLN A 163 -18.87 17.20 -13.21
C GLN A 163 -18.04 18.36 -13.76
#